data_AF-A0A5K1G874-F1
#
_entry.id   AF-A0A5K1G874-F1
#
_cell.length_a   1.000
_cell.length_b   1.000
_cell.length_c   1.000
_cell.angle_alpha   90.00
_cell.angle_beta   90.00
_cell.angle_gamma   90.00
#
_symmetry.space_group_name_H-M   'P 1'
#
loop_
_entity.id
_entity.type
_entity.pdbx_description
1 polymer ?
#
loop_
_entity_poly.entity_id
_entity_poly.type
_entity_poly.pdbx_seq_one_letter_code
_entity_poly.pdbx_strand_id
1 'polypeptide(L)'
;VQDCYELSAEYEGKRDTQKLEELGNVLTSLDPGDSIVVAKSFSHMLSLANLAEEVQIAYRRRNKLKKGDFVDEGSATTESDIEETLKRLVVQLNKSPEEVFDALKNQTVDLVLTAHPTQSVRRSLLQKHG
;
A
#
# COMPACT_ATOMS: atom_id res chain seq x y z
N VAL A 1 -23.82 10.99 2.26
CA VAL A 1 -22.42 10.50 2.16
C VAL A 1 -21.76 10.43 3.53
N GLN A 2 -21.73 11.52 4.31
CA GLN A 2 -21.16 11.52 5.67
C GLN A 2 -21.83 10.48 6.58
N ASP A 3 -23.16 10.41 6.60
CA ASP A 3 -23.88 9.42 7.42
C ASP A 3 -23.50 7.97 7.06
N CYS A 4 -23.36 7.67 5.76
CA CYS A 4 -22.89 6.36 5.31
C CYS A 4 -21.47 6.07 5.79
N TYR A 5 -20.60 7.09 5.82
CA TYR A 5 -19.22 6.96 6.29
C TYR A 5 -19.19 6.69 7.79
N GLU A 6 -19.95 7.43 8.59
CA GLU A 6 -20.04 7.25 10.04
C GLU A 6 -20.57 5.87 10.42
N LEU A 7 -21.66 5.42 9.78
CA LEU A 7 -22.20 4.05 9.98
C LEU A 7 -21.16 2.97 9.64
N SER A 8 -20.40 3.15 8.55
CA SER A 8 -19.35 2.21 8.17
C SER A 8 -18.16 2.20 9.14
N ALA A 9 -17.81 3.36 9.71
CA ALA A 9 -16.74 3.48 10.70
C ALA A 9 -17.15 2.87 12.05
N GLU A 10 -18.40 3.08 12.48
CA GLU A 10 -18.97 2.41 13.66
C GLU A 10 -18.99 0.90 13.48
N TYR A 11 -19.34 0.42 12.28
CA TYR A 11 -19.28 -0.99 11.93
C TYR A 11 -17.84 -1.53 12.06
N GLU A 12 -16.82 -0.89 11.51
CA GLU A 12 -15.44 -1.40 11.61
C GLU A 12 -14.95 -1.45 13.07
N GLY A 13 -15.35 -0.48 13.90
CA GLY A 13 -14.97 -0.42 15.31
C GLY A 13 -15.57 -1.52 16.19
N LYS A 14 -16.82 -1.94 15.94
CA LYS A 14 -17.55 -2.90 16.79
C LYS A 14 -17.89 -4.23 16.11
N ARG A 15 -17.86 -4.27 14.78
CA ARG A 15 -18.32 -5.34 13.90
C ARG A 15 -19.77 -5.78 14.16
N ASP A 16 -20.60 -4.82 14.57
CA ASP A 16 -22.02 -5.04 14.84
C ASP A 16 -22.81 -5.15 13.54
N THR A 17 -23.42 -6.31 13.29
CA THR A 17 -24.18 -6.56 12.07
C THR A 17 -25.40 -5.65 11.93
N GLN A 18 -25.95 -5.12 13.03
CA GLN A 18 -27.08 -4.18 12.97
C GLN A 18 -26.68 -2.88 12.25
N LYS A 19 -25.44 -2.41 12.44
CA LYS A 19 -24.93 -1.22 11.75
C LYS A 19 -24.76 -1.43 10.25
N LEU A 20 -24.45 -2.66 9.85
CA LEU A 20 -24.40 -3.03 8.44
C LEU A 20 -25.79 -3.06 7.82
N GLU A 21 -26.81 -3.53 8.56
CA GLU A 21 -28.21 -3.49 8.12
C GLU A 21 -28.72 -2.04 8.01
N GLU A 22 -28.43 -1.18 8.98
CA GLU A 22 -28.74 0.26 8.93
C GLU A 22 -28.12 0.92 7.69
N LEU A 23 -26.84 0.65 7.41
CA LEU A 23 -26.17 1.13 6.21
C LEU A 23 -26.84 0.61 4.93
N GLY A 24 -27.18 -0.68 4.88
CA GLY A 24 -27.89 -1.29 3.75
C GLY A 24 -29.25 -0.63 3.48
N ASN A 25 -30.00 -0.32 4.53
CA ASN A 25 -31.28 0.38 4.43
C ASN A 25 -31.10 1.79 3.84
N VAL A 26 -30.08 2.51 4.27
CA VAL A 26 -29.77 3.84 3.69
C VAL A 26 -29.41 3.70 2.21
N LEU A 27 -28.55 2.76 1.85
CA LEU A 27 -28.10 2.58 0.46
C LEU A 27 -29.23 2.15 -0.49
N THR A 28 -30.13 1.27 -0.04
CA THR A 28 -31.27 0.80 -0.83
C THR A 28 -32.39 1.83 -0.95
N SER A 29 -32.41 2.85 -0.08
CA SER A 29 -33.38 3.95 -0.14
C SER A 29 -33.05 5.02 -1.19
N LEU A 30 -31.82 5.04 -1.71
CA LEU A 30 -31.35 6.03 -2.67
C LEU A 30 -31.90 5.74 -4.08
N ASP A 31 -32.21 6.81 -4.82
CA ASP A 31 -32.48 6.68 -6.25
C ASP A 31 -31.19 6.34 -7.02
N PRO A 32 -31.29 5.90 -8.29
CA PRO A 32 -30.12 5.54 -9.08
C PRO A 32 -29.09 6.67 -9.26
N GLY A 33 -29.51 7.93 -9.34
CA GLY A 33 -28.63 9.08 -9.45
C GLY A 33 -27.80 9.28 -8.19
N ASP A 34 -28.48 9.33 -7.04
CA ASP A 34 -27.84 9.46 -5.73
C ASP A 34 -26.92 8.27 -5.42
N SER A 35 -27.34 7.05 -5.79
CA SER A 35 -26.52 5.84 -5.65
C SER A 35 -25.18 5.95 -6.39
N ILE A 36 -25.18 6.48 -7.62
CA ILE A 36 -23.95 6.69 -8.41
C ILE A 36 -23.06 7.74 -7.72
N VAL A 37 -23.63 8.81 -7.20
CA VAL A 37 -22.88 9.88 -6.53
C VAL A 37 -22.23 9.37 -5.24
N VAL A 38 -22.98 8.60 -4.43
CA VAL A 38 -22.45 8.00 -3.20
C VAL A 38 -21.32 7.02 -3.53
N ALA A 39 -21.52 6.08 -4.46
CA ALA A 39 -20.49 5.11 -4.84
C ALA A 39 -19.21 5.78 -5.37
N LYS A 40 -19.34 6.80 -6.23
CA LYS A 40 -18.18 7.58 -6.72
C LYS A 40 -17.47 8.31 -5.60
N SER A 41 -18.21 8.89 -4.67
CA SER A 41 -17.65 9.62 -3.53
C SER A 41 -16.76 8.70 -2.68
N PHE A 42 -17.24 7.51 -2.32
CA PHE A 42 -16.45 6.52 -1.59
C PHE A 42 -15.23 6.02 -2.38
N SER A 43 -15.37 5.79 -3.69
CA SER A 43 -14.23 5.42 -4.54
C SER A 43 -13.15 6.51 -4.56
N HIS A 44 -13.54 7.79 -4.57
CA HIS A 44 -12.60 8.91 -4.50
C HIS A 44 -11.98 9.06 -3.11
N MET A 45 -12.75 8.89 -2.04
CA MET A 45 -12.21 8.88 -0.67
C MET A 45 -11.15 7.79 -0.49
N LEU A 46 -11.40 6.59 -1.00
CA LEU A 46 -10.41 5.50 -0.97
C LEU A 46 -9.15 5.85 -1.76
N SER A 47 -9.30 6.49 -2.92
CA SER A 47 -8.16 6.93 -3.73
C SER A 47 -7.32 7.99 -3.00
N LEU A 48 -7.97 8.92 -2.28
CA LEU A 48 -7.30 9.92 -1.45
C LEU A 48 -6.62 9.30 -0.23
N ALA A 49 -7.24 8.30 0.40
CA ALA A 49 -6.65 7.56 1.51
C ALA A 49 -5.39 6.82 1.07
N ASN A 50 -5.44 6.15 -0.09
CA ASN A 50 -4.27 5.49 -0.68
C ASN A 50 -3.14 6.49 -0.97
N LEU A 51 -3.46 7.66 -1.53
CA LEU A 51 -2.45 8.70 -1.77
C LEU A 51 -1.82 9.20 -0.46
N ALA A 52 -2.62 9.40 0.58
CA ALA A 52 -2.10 9.79 1.90
C ALA A 52 -1.19 8.70 2.49
N GLU A 53 -1.52 7.43 2.30
CA GLU A 53 -0.68 6.30 2.70
C GLU A 53 0.63 6.26 1.91
N GLU A 54 0.60 6.42 0.58
CA GLU A 54 1.79 6.48 -0.27
C GLU A 54 2.75 7.58 0.20
N VAL A 55 2.24 8.80 0.45
CA VAL A 55 3.02 9.91 1.00
C VAL A 55 3.58 9.56 2.38
N GLN A 56 2.75 8.99 3.27
CA GLN A 56 3.19 8.59 4.61
C GLN A 56 4.28 7.52 4.56
N ILE A 57 4.23 6.57 3.62
CA ILE A 57 5.27 5.55 3.42
C ILE A 57 6.54 6.19 2.86
N ALA A 58 6.42 7.04 1.83
CA ALA A 58 7.55 7.67 1.16
C ALA A 58 8.38 8.57 2.09
N TYR A 59 7.72 9.30 2.99
CA TYR A 59 8.39 10.21 3.94
C TYR A 59 8.61 9.62 5.33
N ARG A 60 8.26 8.34 5.54
CA ARG A 60 8.49 7.68 6.83
C ARG A 60 9.98 7.58 7.11
N ARG A 61 10.41 7.98 8.30
CA ARG A 61 11.78 7.72 8.75
C ARG A 61 11.99 6.22 8.96
N ARG A 62 13.05 5.66 8.37
CA ARG A 62 13.46 4.28 8.61
C ARG A 62 13.79 4.06 10.08
N ASN A 63 13.38 2.91 10.61
CA ASN A 63 13.71 2.53 11.97
C ASN A 63 15.15 1.99 12.00
N LYS A 64 15.99 2.57 12.86
CA LYS A 64 17.39 2.13 13.03
C LYS A 64 17.53 0.96 14.01
N LEU A 65 16.50 0.69 14.80
CA LEU A 65 16.47 -0.44 15.73
C LEU A 65 15.97 -1.69 15.01
N LYS A 66 16.91 -2.41 14.40
CA LYS A 66 16.69 -3.69 13.72
C LYS A 66 17.11 -4.85 14.64
N LYS A 67 16.44 -5.99 14.57
CA LYS A 67 16.81 -7.19 15.33
C LYS A 67 18.05 -7.88 14.76
N GLY A 68 18.36 -7.62 13.49
CA GLY A 68 19.49 -8.21 12.77
C GLY A 68 19.22 -9.64 12.28
N ASP A 69 17.96 -10.08 12.32
CA ASP A 69 17.52 -11.40 11.86
C ASP A 69 16.80 -11.30 10.51
N PHE A 70 16.42 -12.44 9.93
CA PHE A 70 15.72 -12.47 8.64
C PHE A 70 14.28 -11.92 8.73
N VAL A 71 13.71 -11.79 9.94
CA VAL A 71 12.35 -11.28 10.12
C VAL A 71 12.28 -9.80 9.77
N ASP A 72 13.39 -9.07 9.91
CA ASP A 72 13.49 -7.66 9.54
C ASP A 72 13.24 -7.41 8.04
N GLU A 73 13.52 -8.38 7.17
CA GLU A 73 13.32 -8.26 5.70
C GLU A 73 11.84 -8.36 5.28
N GLY A 74 10.94 -8.73 6.19
CA GLY A 74 9.51 -8.87 5.91
C GLY A 74 8.72 -7.56 5.89
N SER A 75 9.35 -6.42 6.19
CA SER A 75 8.70 -5.11 6.23
C SER A 75 9.62 -4.01 5.72
N ALA A 76 9.11 -3.13 4.86
CA ALA A 76 9.83 -1.96 4.35
C ALA A 76 10.34 -1.01 5.45
N THR A 77 9.78 -1.09 6.67
CA THR A 77 10.25 -0.28 7.81
C THR A 77 11.58 -0.77 8.39
N THR A 78 11.91 -2.04 8.17
CA THR A 78 13.03 -2.76 8.80
C THR A 78 13.96 -3.43 7.78
N GLU A 79 13.53 -3.60 6.53
CA GLU A 79 14.31 -4.23 5.47
C GLU A 79 15.68 -3.58 5.29
N SER A 80 16.66 -4.39 4.92
CA SER A 80 17.99 -3.89 4.63
C SER A 80 18.05 -3.14 3.32
N ASP A 81 18.70 -1.98 3.34
CA ASP A 81 19.04 -1.32 2.09
C ASP A 81 20.21 -2.03 1.39
N ILE A 82 20.52 -1.56 0.19
CA ILE A 82 21.59 -2.17 -0.61
C ILE A 82 22.94 -2.12 0.10
N GLU A 83 23.25 -1.04 0.81
CA GLU A 83 24.54 -0.89 1.50
C GLU A 83 24.63 -1.83 2.71
N GLU A 84 23.57 -1.90 3.52
CA GLU A 84 23.46 -2.85 4.62
C GLU A 84 23.55 -4.30 4.13
N THR A 85 22.92 -4.61 3.00
CA THR A 85 23.01 -5.93 2.36
C THR A 85 24.45 -6.25 1.96
N LEU A 86 25.13 -5.34 1.27
CA LEU A 86 26.53 -5.52 0.86
C LEU A 86 27.45 -5.69 2.09
N LYS A 87 27.26 -4.88 3.14
CA LYS A 87 28.00 -5.02 4.40
C LYS A 87 27.75 -6.37 5.05
N ARG A 88 26.51 -6.86 5.04
CA ARG A 88 26.16 -8.19 5.57
C ARG A 88 26.86 -9.30 4.80
N LEU A 89 26.90 -9.22 3.47
CA LEU A 89 27.59 -10.20 2.62
C LEU A 89 29.11 -10.26 2.93
N VAL A 90 29.76 -9.11 3.07
CA VAL A 90 31.20 -9.04 3.31
C VAL A 90 31.56 -9.39 4.76
N VAL A 91 30.86 -8.81 5.73
CA VAL A 91 31.22 -8.91 7.16
C VAL A 91 30.67 -10.18 7.81
N GLN A 92 29.42 -10.55 7.55
CA GLN A 92 28.78 -11.69 8.22
C GLN A 92 28.93 -12.99 7.43
N LEU A 93 28.89 -12.93 6.10
CA LEU A 93 28.98 -14.11 5.23
C LEU A 93 30.37 -14.29 4.60
N ASN A 94 31.34 -13.44 4.95
CA ASN A 94 32.74 -13.53 4.57
C ASN A 94 32.96 -13.66 3.04
N LYS A 95 32.13 -12.95 2.25
CA LYS A 95 32.28 -12.85 0.79
C LYS A 95 33.29 -11.76 0.44
N SER A 96 34.10 -12.01 -0.58
CA SER A 96 35.02 -10.98 -1.06
C SER A 96 34.24 -9.87 -1.80
N PRO A 97 34.68 -8.60 -1.73
CA PRO A 97 34.06 -7.53 -2.50
C PRO A 97 34.03 -7.82 -4.01
N GLU A 98 35.06 -8.48 -4.53
CA GLU A 98 35.14 -8.88 -5.94
C GLU A 98 34.10 -9.93 -6.31
N GLU A 99 33.86 -10.93 -5.45
CA GLU A 99 32.81 -11.94 -5.66
C GLU A 99 31.42 -11.29 -5.70
N VAL A 100 31.14 -10.39 -4.76
CA VAL A 100 29.85 -9.67 -4.71
C VAL A 100 29.66 -8.79 -5.94
N PHE A 101 30.71 -8.09 -6.37
CA PHE A 101 30.69 -7.27 -7.57
C PHE A 101 30.48 -8.11 -8.84
N ASP A 102 31.12 -9.28 -8.94
CA ASP A 102 30.92 -10.17 -10.08
C ASP A 102 29.51 -10.76 -10.12
N ALA A 103 28.94 -11.11 -8.97
CA ALA A 103 27.54 -11.53 -8.87
C ALA A 103 26.58 -10.42 -9.34
N LEU A 104 26.80 -9.16 -8.94
CA LEU A 104 25.98 -8.02 -9.36
C LEU A 104 26.04 -7.77 -10.87
N LYS A 105 27.20 -7.95 -11.53
CA LYS A 105 27.32 -7.82 -12.99
C LYS A 105 26.49 -8.85 -13.76
N ASN A 106 26.31 -10.03 -13.19
CA ASN A 106 25.61 -11.15 -13.82
C ASN A 106 24.14 -11.26 -13.37
N GLN A 107 23.69 -10.45 -12.41
CA GLN A 107 22.32 -10.45 -11.91
C GLN A 107 21.42 -9.62 -12.84
N THR A 108 20.24 -10.16 -13.17
CA THR A 108 19.20 -9.45 -13.91
C THR A 108 17.86 -9.61 -13.20
N VAL A 109 17.14 -8.49 -13.02
CA VAL A 109 15.77 -8.48 -12.51
C VAL A 109 14.88 -7.97 -13.64
N ASP A 110 13.98 -8.84 -14.13
CA ASP A 110 13.03 -8.50 -15.19
C ASP A 110 11.62 -8.39 -14.62
N LEU A 111 11.02 -7.21 -14.73
CA LEU A 111 9.67 -6.93 -14.23
C LEU A 111 8.68 -6.91 -15.38
N VAL A 112 7.89 -7.98 -15.51
CA VAL A 112 6.86 -8.10 -16.55
C VAL A 112 5.56 -7.45 -16.06
N LEU A 113 5.25 -6.29 -16.62
CA LEU A 113 4.00 -5.58 -16.32
C LEU A 113 2.81 -6.30 -16.95
N THR A 114 1.76 -6.50 -16.17
CA THR A 114 0.51 -7.12 -16.62
C THR A 114 -0.64 -6.10 -16.55
N ALA A 115 -1.71 -6.36 -17.30
CA ALA A 115 -2.90 -5.51 -17.23
C ALA A 115 -3.55 -5.64 -15.84
N HIS A 116 -3.96 -4.52 -15.26
CA HIS A 116 -4.73 -4.55 -14.01
C HIS A 116 -6.16 -5.05 -14.30
N PRO A 117 -6.69 -6.03 -13.53
CA PRO A 117 -7.94 -6.72 -13.86
C PRO A 117 -9.19 -5.82 -13.84
N THR A 118 -9.17 -4.73 -13.06
CA THR A 118 -10.37 -3.90 -12.82
C THR A 118 -10.13 -2.39 -12.97
N GLN A 119 -8.90 -1.95 -13.19
CA GLN A 119 -8.53 -0.52 -13.09
C GLN A 119 -7.45 -0.16 -14.09
N SER A 120 -7.86 0.16 -15.32
CA SER A 120 -6.99 0.88 -16.26
C SER A 120 -7.00 2.37 -15.92
N VAL A 121 -6.01 2.83 -15.15
CA VAL A 121 -5.89 4.25 -14.80
C VAL A 121 -5.28 5.02 -15.97
N ARG A 122 -5.97 6.08 -16.42
CA ARG A 122 -5.45 6.97 -17.47
C ARG A 122 -4.25 7.76 -16.96
N ARG A 123 -3.24 7.96 -17.81
CA ARG A 123 -2.06 8.79 -17.51
C ARG A 123 -2.41 10.19 -17.00
N SER A 124 -3.49 10.80 -17.51
CA SER A 124 -3.97 12.10 -17.07
C SER A 124 -4.51 12.11 -15.63
N LEU A 125 -4.96 10.97 -15.11
CA LEU A 125 -5.36 10.83 -13.71
C LEU A 125 -4.13 10.64 -12.81
N LEU A 126 -3.11 9.89 -13.25
CA LEU A 126 -1.86 9.75 -12.51
C LEU A 126 -1.20 11.12 -12.26
N GLN A 127 -1.21 12.00 -13.26
CA GLN A 127 -0.68 13.37 -13.14
C GLN A 127 -1.43 14.27 -12.15
N LYS A 128 -2.67 13.93 -11.77
CA LYS A 128 -3.43 14.68 -10.76
C LYS A 128 -3.17 14.19 -9.33
N HIS A 129 -2.63 12.98 -9.19
CA HIS A 129 -2.31 12.38 -7.89
C HIS A 129 -0.83 12.57 -7.50
N GLY A 130 0.06 12.85 -8.46
CA GLY A 130 1.45 13.21 -8.21
C GLY A 130 1.63 14.68 -7.88
#